data_AF-A0A1Q4F3M0-F1
#
_entry.id   AF-A0A1Q4F3M0-F1
#
_cell.length_a   1.000
_cell.length_b   1.000
_cell.length_c   1.000
_cell.angle_alpha   90.00
_cell.angle_beta   90.00
_cell.angle_gamma   90.00
#
_symmetry.space_group_name_H-M   'P 1'
#
loop_
_entity.id
_entity.type
_entity.pdbx_description
1 polymer ?
#
loop_
_entity_poly.entity_id
_entity_poly.type
_entity_poly.pdbx_seq_one_letter_code
_entity_poly.pdbx_strand_id
1 'polypeptide(L)'
;MKKDTSKSTILVISMGFLALYLLFAWRWAGITSLVIGLAGILSDTLSNKIEWVWMKLSHILSLIVPSVLLTILFYLILFPISLLSKLFTKDPLMLSNRHSSFFIDVNKEFNKKSFETIW
;
A
#
# COMPACT_ATOMS: atom_id res chain seq x y z
N MET A 1 -3.72 -13.56 28.54
CA MET A 1 -3.82 -12.08 28.45
C MET A 1 -4.22 -11.68 27.02
N LYS A 2 -5.43 -12.08 26.56
CA LYS A 2 -5.91 -11.96 25.17
C LYS A 2 -7.34 -11.42 25.08
N LYS A 3 -7.93 -11.03 26.23
CA LYS A 3 -9.38 -10.83 26.39
C LYS A 3 -9.83 -9.42 25.96
N ASP A 4 -8.93 -8.44 26.04
CA ASP A 4 -9.27 -7.03 25.79
C ASP A 4 -9.20 -6.67 24.30
N THR A 5 -8.34 -7.33 23.52
CA THR A 5 -8.21 -7.08 22.07
C THR A 5 -9.42 -7.55 21.28
N SER A 6 -10.04 -8.66 21.68
CA SER A 6 -11.23 -9.20 21.01
C SER A 6 -12.43 -8.25 21.18
N LYS A 7 -12.59 -7.69 22.39
CA LYS A 7 -13.68 -6.76 22.69
C LYS A 7 -13.51 -5.42 21.98
N SER A 8 -12.30 -4.87 21.96
CA SER A 8 -12.03 -3.62 21.24
C SER A 8 -12.24 -3.81 19.73
N THR A 9 -11.81 -4.94 19.15
CA THR A 9 -12.02 -5.25 17.73
C THR A 9 -13.49 -5.31 17.37
N ILE A 10 -14.33 -5.96 18.19
CA ILE A 10 -15.77 -6.04 17.94
C ILE A 10 -16.46 -4.70 18.12
N LEU A 11 -16.03 -3.90 19.10
CA LEU A 11 -16.53 -2.54 19.25
C LEU A 11 -16.20 -1.70 18.01
N VAL A 12 -14.99 -1.80 17.48
CA VAL A 12 -14.58 -1.12 16.24
C VAL A 12 -15.42 -1.60 15.05
N ILE A 13 -15.65 -2.91 14.91
CA ILE A 13 -16.50 -3.46 13.84
C ILE A 13 -17.94 -2.94 13.98
N SER A 14 -18.53 -3.02 15.18
CA SER A 14 -19.87 -2.53 15.46
C SER A 14 -20.01 -1.02 15.19
N MET A 15 -19.03 -0.23 15.62
CA MET A 15 -18.96 1.21 15.36
C MET A 15 -18.84 1.53 13.87
N GLY A 16 -18.04 0.76 13.13
CA GLY A 16 -17.92 0.91 11.67
C GLY A 16 -19.23 0.67 10.94
N PHE A 17 -19.94 -0.42 11.27
CA PHE A 17 -21.26 -0.71 10.70
C PHE A 17 -22.32 0.32 11.10
N LEU A 18 -22.23 0.88 12.31
CA LEU A 18 -23.11 1.96 12.76
C LEU A 18 -22.85 3.25 11.98
N ALA A 19 -21.59 3.62 11.77
CA ALA A 19 -21.23 4.77 10.94
C ALA A 19 -21.71 4.61 9.49
N LEU A 20 -21.61 3.39 8.92
CA LEU A 20 -22.17 3.09 7.60
C LEU A 20 -23.70 3.23 7.56
N TYR A 21 -24.40 2.80 8.62
CA TYR A 21 -25.83 3.03 8.74
C TYR A 21 -26.17 4.52 8.75
N LEU A 22 -25.41 5.35 9.47
CA LEU A 22 -25.64 6.80 9.52
C LEU A 22 -25.36 7.50 8.18
N LEU A 23 -24.37 7.05 7.42
CA LEU A 23 -24.00 7.68 6.14
C LEU A 23 -24.87 7.21 4.96
N PHE A 24 -25.20 5.92 4.89
CA PHE A 24 -25.91 5.33 3.75
C PHE A 24 -27.37 4.97 4.04
N ALA A 25 -27.85 5.15 5.27
CA ALA A 25 -29.20 4.78 5.74
C ALA A 25 -29.60 3.32 5.45
N TRP A 26 -28.62 2.43 5.27
CA TRP A 26 -28.87 1.02 4.97
C TRP A 26 -29.38 0.29 6.19
N ARG A 27 -30.69 0.06 6.24
CA ARG A 27 -31.40 -0.61 7.35
C ARG A 27 -30.77 -1.93 7.80
N TRP A 28 -30.14 -2.66 6.89
CA TRP A 28 -29.42 -3.91 7.18
C TRP A 28 -28.14 -3.69 7.98
N ALA A 29 -27.39 -2.62 7.72
CA ALA A 29 -26.14 -2.29 8.41
C ALA A 29 -26.36 -1.96 9.90
N GLY A 30 -27.47 -1.29 10.21
CA GLY A 30 -27.86 -0.98 11.58
C GLY A 30 -28.18 -2.25 12.39
N ILE A 31 -28.92 -3.19 11.81
CA ILE A 31 -29.26 -4.47 12.45
C ILE A 31 -27.98 -5.29 12.70
N THR A 32 -27.07 -5.36 11.73
CA THR A 32 -25.81 -6.10 11.88
C THR A 32 -24.91 -5.49 12.95
N SER A 33 -24.82 -4.15 13.03
CA SER A 33 -24.04 -3.46 14.08
C SER A 33 -24.54 -3.81 15.48
N LEU A 34 -25.86 -3.83 15.67
CA LEU A 34 -26.50 -4.13 16.93
C LEU A 34 -26.31 -5.60 17.34
N VAL A 35 -26.50 -6.53 16.40
CA VAL A 35 -26.29 -7.97 16.64
C VAL A 35 -24.83 -8.27 16.99
N ILE A 36 -23.87 -7.71 16.25
CA ILE A 36 -22.43 -7.92 16.47
C ILE A 36 -21.98 -7.26 17.79
N GLY A 37 -22.48 -6.07 18.10
CA GLY A 37 -22.20 -5.38 19.36
C GLY A 37 -22.71 -6.16 20.57
N LEU A 38 -23.98 -6.62 20.54
CA LEU A 38 -24.53 -7.47 21.61
C LEU A 38 -23.78 -8.79 21.74
N ALA A 39 -23.49 -9.46 20.62
CA ALA A 39 -22.74 -10.71 20.60
C ALA A 39 -21.36 -10.59 21.25
N GLY A 40 -20.67 -9.45 21.09
CA GLY A 40 -19.38 -9.17 21.72
C GLY A 40 -19.46 -8.93 23.23
N ILE A 41 -20.59 -8.41 23.74
CA ILE A 41 -20.79 -8.16 25.17
C ILE A 41 -21.18 -9.46 25.90
N LEU A 42 -22.01 -10.29 25.27
CA LEU A 42 -22.60 -11.49 25.87
C LEU A 42 -21.64 -12.69 25.91
N SER A 43 -20.65 -12.78 25.01
CA SER A 43 -19.81 -13.97 24.89
C SER A 43 -18.35 -13.68 24.48
N ASP A 44 -17.42 -13.99 25.38
CA ASP A 44 -15.97 -13.90 25.10
C ASP A 44 -15.49 -14.95 24.07
N THR A 45 -16.17 -16.09 23.95
CA THR A 45 -15.80 -17.16 23.00
C THR A 45 -16.23 -16.81 21.57
N LEU A 46 -17.41 -16.23 21.43
CA LEU A 46 -17.90 -15.73 20.14
C LEU A 46 -17.05 -14.57 19.66
N SER A 47 -16.63 -13.72 20.60
CA SER A 47 -15.76 -12.58 20.33
C SER A 47 -14.41 -12.98 19.72
N ASN A 48 -13.76 -13.97 20.31
CA ASN A 48 -12.51 -14.55 19.78
C ASN A 48 -12.66 -15.16 18.38
N LYS A 49 -13.80 -15.80 18.06
CA LYS A 49 -14.04 -16.36 16.73
C LYS A 49 -14.20 -15.26 15.68
N ILE A 50 -14.94 -14.20 16.00
CA ILE A 50 -15.14 -13.06 15.10
C ILE A 50 -13.81 -12.36 14.85
N GLU A 51 -13.01 -12.11 15.90
CA GLU A 51 -11.66 -11.54 15.76
C GLU A 51 -10.79 -12.43 14.88
N TRP A 52 -10.80 -13.76 15.06
CA TRP A 52 -9.99 -14.65 14.24
C TRP A 52 -10.35 -14.58 12.75
N VAL A 53 -11.65 -14.57 12.42
CA VAL A 53 -12.12 -14.40 11.03
C VAL A 53 -11.71 -13.03 10.49
N TRP A 54 -11.88 -11.98 11.29
CA TRP A 54 -11.53 -10.61 10.94
C TRP A 54 -10.03 -10.45 10.66
N MET A 55 -9.19 -11.05 11.49
CA MET A 55 -7.74 -11.04 11.30
C MET A 55 -7.33 -11.82 10.05
N LYS A 56 -7.99 -12.94 9.74
CA LYS A 56 -7.76 -13.68 8.51
C LYS A 56 -8.11 -12.85 7.27
N LEU A 57 -9.23 -12.12 7.32
CA LEU A 57 -9.62 -11.17 6.27
C LEU A 57 -8.58 -10.04 6.12
N SER A 58 -8.14 -9.47 7.24
CA SER A 58 -7.14 -8.40 7.27
C SER A 58 -5.80 -8.86 6.69
N HIS A 59 -5.38 -10.10 6.95
CA HIS A 59 -4.18 -10.67 6.37
C HIS A 59 -4.25 -10.78 4.84
N ILE A 60 -5.39 -11.25 4.31
CA ILE A 60 -5.61 -11.31 2.86
C ILE A 60 -5.56 -9.91 2.26
N LEU A 61 -6.23 -8.94 2.91
CA LEU A 61 -6.20 -7.55 2.46
C LEU A 61 -4.79 -6.98 2.47
N SER A 62 -3.99 -7.30 3.50
CA SER A 62 -2.60 -6.87 3.62
C SER A 62 -1.69 -7.39 2.50
N LEU A 63 -2.04 -8.47 1.83
CA LEU A 63 -1.28 -8.97 0.67
C LEU A 63 -1.68 -8.24 -0.62
N ILE A 64 -2.96 -7.88 -0.72
CA ILE A 64 -3.53 -7.24 -1.92
C ILE A 64 -3.23 -5.74 -1.94
N VAL A 65 -3.35 -5.06 -0.80
CA VAL A 65 -3.20 -3.60 -0.68
C VAL A 65 -1.85 -3.09 -1.20
N PRO A 66 -0.69 -3.68 -0.86
CA PRO A 66 0.60 -3.22 -1.38
C PRO A 66 0.67 -3.30 -2.90
N SER A 67 0.15 -4.39 -3.49
CA SER A 67 0.14 -4.60 -4.94
C SER A 67 -0.75 -3.58 -5.64
N VAL A 68 -1.94 -3.31 -5.09
CA VAL A 68 -2.87 -2.30 -5.62
C VAL A 68 -2.26 -0.90 -5.51
N LEU A 69 -1.70 -0.56 -4.35
CA LEU A 69 -1.09 0.74 -4.09
C LEU A 69 0.12 0.97 -5.02
N LEU A 70 0.98 -0.04 -5.20
CA LEU A 70 2.10 0.02 -6.14
C LEU A 70 1.62 0.20 -7.59
N THR A 71 0.56 -0.52 -7.98
CA THR A 71 -0.02 -0.40 -9.31
C THR A 71 -0.56 1.02 -9.56
N ILE A 72 -1.28 1.58 -8.59
CA ILE A 72 -1.80 2.95 -8.67
C ILE A 72 -0.65 3.96 -8.77
N LEU A 73 0.36 3.87 -7.89
CA LEU A 73 1.53 4.74 -7.94
C LEU A 73 2.28 4.61 -9.27
N PHE A 74 2.44 3.40 -9.76
CA PHE A 74 3.11 3.15 -11.03
C PHE A 74 2.36 3.83 -12.17
N TYR A 75 1.06 3.58 -12.33
CA TYR A 75 0.31 4.13 -13.46
C TYR A 75 0.04 5.64 -13.36
N LEU A 76 -0.13 6.17 -12.15
CA LEU A 76 -0.52 7.56 -11.94
C LEU A 76 0.69 8.49 -11.85
N ILE A 77 1.85 7.99 -11.41
CA ILE A 77 3.07 8.78 -11.20
C ILE A 77 4.21 8.30 -12.09
N LEU A 78 4.69 7.07 -11.91
CA LEU A 78 5.92 6.62 -12.59
C LEU A 78 5.76 6.51 -14.11
N PHE A 79 4.62 6.00 -14.56
CA PHE A 79 4.31 5.79 -15.97
C PHE A 79 4.24 7.09 -16.77
N PRO A 80 3.49 8.13 -16.35
CA PRO A 80 3.50 9.41 -17.07
C PRO A 80 4.88 10.07 -17.04
N ILE A 81 5.60 9.98 -15.92
CA ILE A 81 6.98 10.50 -15.82
C ILE A 81 7.90 9.78 -16.81
N SER A 82 7.79 8.45 -16.93
CA SER A 82 8.56 7.66 -17.90
C SER A 82 8.25 8.06 -19.33
N LEU A 83 6.97 8.29 -19.65
CA LEU A 83 6.55 8.72 -20.98
C LEU A 83 7.10 10.12 -21.32
N LEU A 84 6.99 11.06 -20.38
CA LEU A 84 7.58 12.40 -20.51
C LEU A 84 9.10 12.31 -20.69
N SER A 85 9.79 11.53 -19.85
CA SER A 85 11.24 11.33 -19.98
C SER A 85 11.61 10.77 -21.35
N LYS A 86 10.83 9.83 -21.90
CA LYS A 86 11.07 9.28 -23.23
C LYS A 86 10.84 10.28 -24.36
N LEU A 87 9.93 11.25 -24.17
CA LEU A 87 9.68 12.34 -25.10
C LEU A 87 10.80 13.40 -25.07
N PHE A 88 11.29 13.77 -23.89
CA PHE A 88 12.27 14.84 -23.71
C PHE A 88 13.74 14.36 -23.79
N THR A 89 14.04 13.13 -23.38
CA THR A 89 15.40 12.58 -23.35
C THR A 89 15.59 11.58 -24.48
N LYS A 90 16.37 11.95 -25.51
CA LYS A 90 16.73 11.04 -26.61
C LYS A 90 17.82 10.08 -26.14
N ASP A 91 17.46 8.80 -26.04
CA ASP A 91 18.35 7.64 -25.85
C ASP A 91 19.38 7.77 -24.71
N PRO A 92 18.94 7.91 -23.44
CA PRO A 92 19.85 8.06 -22.30
C PRO A 92 20.75 6.85 -22.05
N LEU A 93 20.37 5.68 -22.58
CA LEU A 93 21.11 4.43 -22.41
C LEU A 93 21.97 4.08 -23.64
N MET A 94 22.02 4.96 -24.66
CA MET A 94 22.75 4.75 -25.92
C MET A 94 22.42 3.40 -26.58
N LEU A 95 21.18 2.91 -26.44
CA LEU A 95 20.77 1.58 -26.90
C LEU A 95 20.45 1.54 -28.41
N SER A 96 20.42 2.70 -29.08
CA SER A 96 20.22 2.75 -30.52
C SER A 96 21.50 2.42 -31.30
N ASN A 97 21.36 1.67 -32.39
CA ASN A 97 22.43 1.32 -33.34
C ASN A 97 23.01 2.53 -34.12
N ARG A 98 22.76 3.76 -33.65
CA ARG A 98 23.25 5.00 -34.26
C ARG A 98 24.64 5.38 -33.77
N HIS A 99 25.13 4.75 -32.70
CA HIS A 99 26.43 5.02 -32.11
C HIS A 99 27.46 4.02 -32.65
N SER A 100 28.65 4.51 -33.02
CA SER A 100 29.77 3.68 -33.44
C SER A 100 30.42 2.91 -32.29
N SER A 101 30.18 3.35 -31.05
CA SER A 101 30.70 2.77 -29.82
C SER A 101 29.78 3.10 -28.65
N PHE A 102 29.65 2.17 -27.69
CA PHE A 102 28.98 2.42 -26.40
C PHE A 102 29.91 3.09 -25.37
N PHE A 103 31.20 3.26 -25.70
CA PHE A 103 32.15 3.96 -24.86
C PHE A 103 32.02 5.47 -25.03
N ILE A 104 31.97 6.18 -23.90
CA ILE A 104 31.99 7.65 -23.85
C ILE A 104 33.44 8.06 -23.57
N ASP A 105 34.07 8.74 -24.51
CA ASP A 105 35.39 9.33 -24.27
C ASP A 105 35.26 10.50 -23.29
N VAL A 106 35.69 10.27 -22.05
CA VAL A 106 35.74 11.32 -21.03
C VAL A 106 37.16 11.89 -21.04
N ASN A 107 37.36 12.99 -21.77
CA ASN A 107 38.58 13.82 -21.66
C ASN A 107 38.55 14.57 -20.32
N LYS A 108 38.84 13.85 -19.23
CA LYS A 108 38.91 14.42 -17.88
C LYS A 108 40.31 14.98 -17.66
N GLU A 109 40.42 16.28 -17.41
CA GLU A 109 41.67 16.89 -16.95
C GLU A 109 41.91 16.50 -15.49
N PHE A 110 42.99 15.76 -15.24
CA PHE A 110 43.35 15.32 -13.90
C PHE A 110 44.03 16.47 -13.13
N ASN A 111 43.33 17.00 -12.12
CA ASN A 111 43.91 17.96 -11.16
C ASN A 111 44.43 17.20 -9.93
N LYS A 112 45.39 17.79 -9.21
CA LYS A 112 45.91 17.30 -7.92
C LYS A 112 44.80 16.88 -6.94
N LYS A 113 43.69 17.64 -6.91
CA LYS A 113 42.51 17.35 -6.08
C LYS A 113 41.79 16.04 -6.45
N SER A 114 41.91 15.59 -7.70
CA SER A 114 41.34 14.32 -8.17
C SER A 114 42.11 13.09 -7.65
N PHE A 115 43.33 13.28 -7.16
CA PHE A 115 44.12 12.22 -6.52
C PHE A 115 43.92 12.16 -5.00
N GLU A 116 43.20 13.12 -4.41
CA GLU A 116 42.90 13.13 -2.97
C GLU A 116 41.74 12.19 -2.61
N THR A 117 40.89 11.82 -3.57
CA THR A 117 39.81 10.84 -3.42
C THR A 117 39.83 9.88 -4.61
N ILE A 118 40.46 8.73 -4.40
CA ILE A 118 40.69 7.70 -5.43
C ILE A 118 39.52 6.69 -5.46
N TRP A 119 38.61 6.76 -4.49
CA TRP A 119 37.44 5.89 -4.37
C TRP A 119 36.15 6.59 -4.82
#